data_AF-A0A971JZU4-F1
#
_entry.id   AF-A0A971JZU4-F1
#
_cell.length_a   1.000
_cell.length_b   1.000
_cell.length_c   1.000
_cell.angle_alpha   90.00
_cell.angle_beta   90.00
_cell.angle_gamma   90.00
#
_symmetry.space_group_name_H-M   'P 1'
#
loop_
_entity.id
_entity.type
_entity.pdbx_description
1 polymer ?
#
loop_
_entity_poly.entity_id
_entity_poly.type
_entity_poly.pdbx_seq_one_letter_code
_entity_poly.pdbx_strand_id
1 'polypeptide(L)'
;MVITMGKRIGIIVCVLLLCLGQSAQAGDKRMSKYSAWEVYGQDEQLEIKETPDVIQRMLDTAYDEYTRVGGKRLKRANTYTRWYGVGGVAWCSIFIAWCSAKQDITLYLLKDISPKPDEEIFNFKVRFIPPLFNAFESVGRISAVPRPGYTVIYATRAGLWEMHVGIVYSAQLQADGRYLIETIEGNQGNTIRHYLFLYDPHAPFQQGNMSFLESLPEGADEQLIITPRNTSWCVKGFGATWK
;
A
#
# COMPACT_ATOMS: atom_id res chain seq x y z
N MET A 1 -50.41 -16.47 2.18
CA MET A 1 -49.70 -15.60 1.23
C MET A 1 -48.32 -15.33 1.81
N VAL A 2 -47.32 -16.13 1.44
CA VAL A 2 -45.95 -16.02 1.94
C VAL A 2 -45.15 -15.32 0.85
N ILE A 3 -44.74 -14.08 1.08
CA ILE A 3 -43.85 -13.35 0.18
C ILE A 3 -42.42 -13.75 0.53
N THR A 4 -41.78 -14.47 -0.38
CA THR A 4 -40.37 -14.87 -0.31
C THR A 4 -39.47 -13.67 -0.62
N MET A 5 -38.89 -13.07 0.43
CA MET A 5 -37.73 -12.17 0.30
C MET A 5 -36.47 -13.00 0.13
N GLY A 6 -36.02 -13.17 -1.11
CA GLY A 6 -34.70 -13.76 -1.37
C GLY A 6 -34.34 -13.60 -2.83
N LYS A 7 -33.45 -12.64 -3.15
CA LYS A 7 -32.56 -12.62 -4.34
C LYS A 7 -31.85 -11.29 -4.63
N ARG A 8 -32.14 -10.18 -3.94
CA ARG A 8 -31.54 -8.86 -4.32
C ARG A 8 -30.14 -8.56 -3.79
N ILE A 9 -29.62 -9.33 -2.83
CA ILE A 9 -28.29 -9.05 -2.22
C ILE A 9 -27.13 -9.56 -3.11
N GLY A 10 -27.33 -10.65 -3.87
CA GLY A 10 -26.25 -11.24 -4.68
C GLY A 10 -25.87 -10.46 -5.95
N ILE A 11 -26.82 -9.73 -6.55
CA ILE A 11 -26.59 -9.00 -7.81
C ILE A 11 -25.77 -7.73 -7.56
N ILE A 12 -26.01 -7.02 -6.45
CA ILE A 12 -25.31 -5.78 -6.13
C ILE A 12 -23.82 -6.04 -5.84
N VAL A 13 -23.49 -7.14 -5.14
CA VAL A 13 -22.10 -7.52 -4.85
C VAL A 13 -21.34 -7.91 -6.12
N CYS A 14 -21.97 -8.62 -7.06
CA CYS A 14 -21.35 -8.94 -8.35
C CYS A 14 -21.11 -7.70 -9.22
N VAL A 15 -22.05 -6.75 -9.25
CA VAL A 15 -21.89 -5.51 -10.04
C VAL A 15 -20.79 -4.62 -9.46
N LEU A 16 -20.69 -4.49 -8.13
CA LEU A 16 -19.59 -3.77 -7.48
C LEU A 16 -18.22 -4.42 -7.75
N LEU A 17 -18.12 -5.75 -7.67
CA LEU A 17 -16.89 -6.48 -8.00
C LEU A 17 -16.51 -6.33 -9.48
N LEU A 18 -17.48 -6.31 -10.39
CA LEU A 18 -17.27 -6.10 -11.83
C LEU A 18 -16.83 -4.67 -12.17
N CYS A 19 -17.44 -3.66 -11.53
CA CYS A 19 -17.06 -2.25 -11.74
C CYS A 19 -15.66 -1.95 -11.17
N LEU A 20 -15.34 -2.48 -9.98
CA LEU A 20 -14.00 -2.41 -9.40
C LEU A 20 -12.96 -3.15 -10.26
N GLY A 21 -13.36 -4.23 -10.96
CA GLY A 21 -12.49 -4.93 -11.90
C GLY A 21 -12.16 -4.13 -13.17
N GLN A 22 -13.12 -3.35 -13.68
CA GLN A 22 -12.95 -2.55 -14.90
C GLN A 22 -12.10 -1.29 -14.67
N SER A 23 -12.23 -0.61 -13.52
CA SER A 23 -11.41 0.57 -13.20
C SER A 23 -9.94 0.20 -13.05
N ALA A 24 -9.67 -0.90 -12.35
CA ALA A 24 -8.33 -1.47 -12.18
C ALA A 24 -7.67 -1.76 -13.52
N GLN A 25 -8.36 -2.51 -14.38
CA GLN A 25 -7.85 -2.88 -15.68
C GLN A 25 -7.61 -1.66 -16.59
N ALA A 26 -8.40 -0.60 -16.44
CA ALA A 26 -8.19 0.67 -17.13
C ALA A 26 -6.99 1.47 -16.56
N GLY A 27 -6.79 1.48 -15.24
CA GLY A 27 -5.60 2.02 -14.58
C GLY A 27 -4.32 1.30 -15.02
N ASP A 28 -4.35 -0.03 -15.12
CA ASP A 28 -3.21 -0.84 -15.56
C ASP A 28 -2.86 -0.66 -17.03
N LYS A 29 -3.86 -0.52 -17.90
CA LYS A 29 -3.61 -0.13 -19.30
C LYS A 29 -3.01 1.27 -19.40
N ARG A 30 -3.44 2.23 -18.57
CA ARG A 30 -2.88 3.58 -18.55
C ARG A 30 -1.42 3.58 -18.09
N MET A 31 -1.11 2.87 -17.01
CA MET A 31 0.26 2.81 -16.48
C MET A 31 1.26 2.07 -17.38
N SER A 32 0.79 1.29 -18.37
CA SER A 32 1.68 0.76 -19.41
C SER A 32 2.33 1.87 -20.27
N LYS A 33 1.74 3.07 -20.30
CA LYS A 33 2.14 4.19 -21.15
C LYS A 33 2.50 5.45 -20.37
N TYR A 34 1.88 5.65 -19.21
CA TYR A 34 1.97 6.87 -18.42
C TYR A 34 2.61 6.60 -17.04
N SER A 35 3.30 7.60 -16.52
CA SER A 35 3.88 7.64 -15.17
C SER A 35 2.81 7.74 -14.09
N ALA A 36 3.17 7.46 -12.83
CA ALA A 36 2.25 7.64 -11.71
C ALA A 36 1.80 9.10 -11.59
N TRP A 37 2.71 10.05 -11.84
CA TRP A 37 2.41 11.48 -11.87
C TRP A 37 1.34 11.84 -12.90
N GLU A 38 1.46 11.35 -14.12
CA GLU A 38 0.48 11.64 -15.18
C GLU A 38 -0.91 11.06 -14.89
N VAL A 39 -1.00 9.97 -14.12
CA VAL A 39 -2.26 9.31 -13.81
C VAL A 39 -2.91 9.85 -12.52
N TYR A 40 -2.10 10.16 -11.50
CA TYR A 40 -2.59 10.48 -10.14
C TYR A 40 -2.06 11.79 -9.56
N GLY A 41 -1.03 12.41 -10.15
CA GLY A 41 -0.35 13.58 -9.58
C GLY A 41 -0.91 14.95 -9.98
N GLN A 42 -1.83 15.04 -10.96
CA GLN A 42 -2.22 16.34 -11.54
C GLN A 42 -2.97 17.27 -10.58
N ASP A 43 -3.68 16.73 -9.60
CA ASP A 43 -4.41 17.50 -8.58
C ASP A 43 -3.70 17.51 -7.21
N GLU A 44 -2.49 16.92 -7.12
CA GLU A 44 -1.73 16.91 -5.87
C GLU A 44 -1.00 18.23 -5.68
N GLN A 45 -1.51 19.04 -4.75
CA GLN A 45 -0.70 20.10 -4.18
C GLN A 45 0.46 19.46 -3.41
N LEU A 46 1.70 19.82 -3.79
CA LEU A 46 2.94 19.46 -3.08
C LEU A 46 3.04 20.12 -1.69
N GLU A 47 1.92 20.50 -1.10
CA GLU A 47 1.85 21.03 0.26
C GLU A 47 2.45 20.02 1.23
N ILE A 48 3.45 20.49 1.96
CA ILE A 48 4.02 19.79 3.10
C ILE A 48 2.91 19.73 4.15
N LYS A 49 2.37 18.52 4.37
CA LYS A 49 1.42 18.27 5.44
C LYS A 49 2.16 17.51 6.52
N GLU A 50 1.99 17.95 7.76
CA GLU A 50 2.51 17.21 8.91
C GLU A 50 1.77 15.87 9.03
N THR A 51 2.52 14.82 9.36
CA THR A 51 1.96 13.49 9.59
C THR A 51 1.08 13.55 10.83
N PRO A 52 -0.22 13.16 10.75
CA PRO A 52 -1.10 13.18 11.92
C PRO A 52 -0.57 12.27 13.04
N ASP A 53 -0.76 12.66 14.31
CA ASP A 53 -0.26 11.91 15.47
C ASP A 53 -0.67 10.43 15.48
N VAL A 54 -1.90 10.13 15.06
CA VAL A 54 -2.40 8.75 14.97
C VAL A 54 -1.66 7.93 13.91
N ILE A 55 -1.27 8.58 12.82
CA ILE A 55 -0.44 7.98 11.77
C ILE A 55 0.98 7.80 12.28
N GLN A 56 1.54 8.77 13.01
CA GLN A 56 2.86 8.62 13.62
C GLN A 56 2.90 7.40 14.56
N ARG A 57 1.91 7.23 15.44
CA ARG A 57 1.83 6.02 16.28
C ARG A 57 1.67 4.72 15.49
N MET A 58 1.05 4.76 14.32
CA MET A 58 0.96 3.61 13.41
C MET A 58 2.34 3.26 12.83
N LEU A 59 3.13 4.28 12.49
CA LEU A 59 4.52 4.11 12.04
C LEU A 59 5.40 3.55 13.15
N ASP A 60 5.27 4.07 14.36
CA ASP A 60 5.98 3.56 15.55
C ASP A 60 5.65 2.09 15.79
N THR A 61 4.36 1.72 15.67
CA THR A 61 3.92 0.31 15.75
C THR A 61 4.59 -0.57 14.69
N ALA A 62 4.68 -0.10 13.44
CA ALA A 62 5.33 -0.84 12.38
C ALA A 62 6.83 -1.04 12.65
N TYR A 63 7.49 0.00 13.16
CA TYR A 63 8.91 -0.01 13.52
C TYR A 63 9.20 -0.93 14.72
N ASP A 64 8.34 -0.91 15.74
CA ASP A 64 8.41 -1.81 16.89
C ASP A 64 8.28 -3.28 16.44
N GLU A 65 7.36 -3.57 15.53
CA GLU A 65 7.19 -4.91 14.99
C GLU A 65 8.38 -5.37 14.14
N TYR A 66 8.94 -4.47 13.31
CA TYR A 66 10.19 -4.71 12.58
C TYR A 66 11.33 -5.06 13.53
N THR A 67 11.56 -4.22 14.55
CA THR A 67 12.61 -4.40 15.56
C THR A 67 12.43 -5.69 16.35
N ARG A 68 11.19 -5.95 16.81
CA ARG A 68 10.84 -7.15 17.57
C ARG A 68 11.03 -8.44 16.76
N VAL A 69 10.72 -8.42 15.46
CA VAL A 69 10.93 -9.56 14.57
C VAL A 69 12.42 -9.74 14.25
N GLY A 70 13.17 -8.65 14.08
CA GLY A 70 14.63 -8.67 13.91
C GLY A 70 15.08 -9.57 12.76
N GLY A 71 14.38 -9.50 11.63
CA GLY A 71 14.66 -10.32 10.44
C GLY A 71 14.35 -11.83 10.56
N LYS A 72 13.84 -12.31 11.71
CA LYS A 72 13.49 -13.72 11.90
C LYS A 72 12.35 -14.10 10.95
N ARG A 73 12.46 -15.28 10.34
CA ARG A 73 11.39 -15.86 9.53
C ARG A 73 10.24 -16.29 10.42
N LEU A 74 9.08 -15.70 10.21
CA LEU A 74 7.84 -16.04 10.91
C LEU A 74 7.15 -17.23 10.23
N LYS A 75 6.41 -18.00 11.02
CA LYS A 75 5.49 -19.00 10.49
C LYS A 75 4.40 -18.31 9.66
N ARG A 76 3.85 -18.99 8.65
CA ARG A 76 2.70 -18.48 7.88
C ARG A 76 1.44 -18.28 8.72
N ALA A 77 1.32 -18.98 9.85
CA ALA A 77 0.30 -18.74 10.86
C ALA A 77 0.96 -18.00 12.03
N ASN A 78 0.97 -16.67 11.95
CA ASN A 78 1.62 -15.76 12.91
C ASN A 78 0.60 -14.81 13.54
N THR A 79 1.07 -13.87 14.37
CA THR A 79 0.24 -12.88 15.06
C THR A 79 -0.70 -12.14 14.11
N TYR A 80 -0.20 -11.66 12.96
CA TYR A 80 -0.97 -10.88 12.00
C TYR A 80 -2.09 -11.70 11.36
N THR A 81 -1.76 -12.90 10.87
CA THR A 81 -2.75 -13.75 10.21
C THR A 81 -3.81 -14.23 11.23
N ARG A 82 -3.41 -14.56 12.47
CA ARG A 82 -4.33 -14.96 13.54
C ARG A 82 -5.28 -13.82 13.91
N TRP A 83 -4.77 -12.60 14.10
CA TRP A 83 -5.60 -11.41 14.33
C TRP A 83 -6.61 -11.19 13.19
N TYR A 84 -6.17 -11.41 11.96
CA TYR A 84 -7.05 -11.29 10.79
C TYR A 84 -8.08 -12.42 10.71
N GLY A 85 -7.87 -13.54 11.40
CA GLY A 85 -8.75 -14.73 11.36
C GLY A 85 -8.46 -15.68 10.20
N VAL A 86 -7.25 -15.63 9.63
CA VAL A 86 -6.81 -16.51 8.52
C VAL A 86 -5.46 -17.16 8.84
N GLY A 87 -5.10 -18.24 8.13
CA GLY A 87 -3.82 -18.91 8.32
C GLY A 87 -3.22 -19.33 6.97
N GLY A 88 -1.89 -19.37 6.89
CA GLY A 88 -1.21 -19.95 5.73
C GLY A 88 -1.11 -19.05 4.49
N VAL A 89 -1.48 -17.78 4.59
CA VAL A 89 -1.60 -16.85 3.46
C VAL A 89 -0.51 -15.76 3.48
N ALA A 90 -0.28 -15.12 2.33
CA ALA A 90 0.47 -13.88 2.27
C ALA A 90 -0.20 -12.80 3.14
N TRP A 91 0.62 -12.02 3.86
CA TRP A 91 0.16 -11.16 4.94
C TRP A 91 0.72 -9.72 4.89
N CYS A 92 1.23 -9.27 3.74
CA CYS A 92 1.73 -7.89 3.57
C CYS A 92 0.65 -6.83 3.85
N SER A 93 -0.51 -6.90 3.19
CA SER A 93 -1.66 -6.02 3.46
C SER A 93 -2.26 -6.23 4.84
N ILE A 94 -2.24 -7.47 5.35
CA ILE A 94 -2.73 -7.80 6.69
C ILE A 94 -1.88 -7.11 7.75
N PHE A 95 -0.55 -7.02 7.56
CA PHE A 95 0.35 -6.31 8.46
C PHE A 95 0.04 -4.82 8.54
N ILE A 96 -0.23 -4.18 7.38
CA ILE A 96 -0.64 -2.78 7.32
C ILE A 96 -1.93 -2.57 8.12
N ALA A 97 -2.97 -3.38 7.83
CA ALA A 97 -4.25 -3.30 8.55
C ALA A 97 -4.08 -3.56 10.05
N TRP A 98 -3.18 -4.48 10.44
CA TRP A 98 -2.87 -4.75 11.84
C TRP A 98 -2.26 -3.52 12.52
N CYS A 99 -1.27 -2.85 11.89
CA CYS A 99 -0.65 -1.65 12.44
C CYS A 99 -1.69 -0.52 12.60
N SER A 100 -2.56 -0.32 11.61
CA SER A 100 -3.64 0.66 11.69
C SER A 100 -4.62 0.35 12.82
N ALA A 101 -5.07 -0.91 12.96
CA ALA A 101 -5.99 -1.32 14.01
C ALA A 101 -5.42 -1.19 15.42
N LYS A 102 -4.09 -1.27 15.58
CA LYS A 102 -3.43 -1.06 16.87
C LYS A 102 -3.56 0.39 17.38
N GLN A 103 -3.88 1.32 16.48
CA GLN A 103 -4.03 2.75 16.76
C GLN A 103 -5.46 3.23 16.58
N ASP A 104 -6.42 2.31 16.56
CA ASP A 104 -7.86 2.60 16.37
C ASP A 104 -8.18 3.37 15.08
N ILE A 105 -7.32 3.28 14.05
CA ILE A 105 -7.63 3.80 12.72
C ILE A 105 -8.73 2.93 12.10
N THR A 106 -9.80 3.56 11.62
CA THR A 106 -10.92 2.88 10.97
C THR A 106 -10.45 2.00 9.81
N LEU A 107 -10.95 0.76 9.79
CA LEU A 107 -10.68 -0.19 8.72
C LEU A 107 -11.94 -0.54 7.96
N TYR A 108 -12.05 -0.05 6.73
CA TYR A 108 -13.16 -0.40 5.84
C TYR A 108 -12.96 -1.78 5.21
N LEU A 109 -14.05 -2.53 5.07
CA LEU A 109 -14.11 -3.69 4.18
C LEU A 109 -14.60 -3.24 2.80
N LEU A 110 -14.33 -4.02 1.74
CA LEU A 110 -14.76 -3.67 0.38
C LEU A 110 -16.27 -3.41 0.23
N LYS A 111 -17.07 -4.15 1.00
CA LYS A 111 -18.53 -4.02 1.02
C LYS A 111 -19.03 -2.72 1.66
N ASP A 112 -18.16 -2.04 2.42
CA ASP A 112 -18.50 -0.87 3.24
C ASP A 112 -17.95 0.43 2.60
N ILE A 113 -17.44 0.37 1.36
CA ILE A 113 -16.89 1.52 0.62
C ILE A 113 -18.00 2.41 0.02
N SER A 114 -19.25 1.96 0.07
CA SER A 114 -20.41 2.71 -0.42
C SER A 114 -21.40 2.96 0.72
N PRO A 115 -21.64 4.21 1.13
CA PRO A 115 -21.07 5.45 0.56
C PRO A 115 -19.56 5.57 0.81
N LYS A 116 -18.89 6.40 -0.01
CA LYS A 116 -17.47 6.70 0.10
C LYS A 116 -17.13 7.12 1.55
N PRO A 117 -16.02 6.66 2.13
CA PRO A 117 -15.60 7.12 3.45
C PRO A 117 -15.49 8.63 3.51
N ASP A 118 -16.23 9.24 4.44
CA ASP A 118 -16.19 10.68 4.72
C ASP A 118 -15.01 11.04 5.67
N GLU A 119 -14.41 10.02 6.30
CA GLU A 119 -13.29 10.19 7.23
C GLU A 119 -12.00 10.64 6.52
N GLU A 120 -11.26 11.55 7.14
CA GLU A 120 -9.98 12.02 6.62
C GLU A 120 -8.90 10.95 6.72
N ILE A 121 -8.92 10.17 7.81
CA ILE A 121 -7.94 9.13 8.16
C ILE A 121 -8.63 7.76 8.23
N PHE A 122 -8.25 6.85 7.35
CA PHE A 122 -8.73 5.47 7.37
C PHE A 122 -7.79 4.53 6.59
N ASN A 123 -8.01 3.23 6.75
CA ASN A 123 -7.36 2.21 5.92
C ASN A 123 -8.35 1.09 5.57
N PHE A 124 -7.88 0.04 4.91
CA PHE A 124 -8.70 -1.08 4.46
C PHE A 124 -8.27 -2.39 5.09
N LYS A 125 -9.25 -3.19 5.56
CA LYS A 125 -9.04 -4.58 5.95
C LYS A 125 -9.27 -5.49 4.74
N VAL A 126 -8.33 -5.44 3.79
CA VAL A 126 -8.42 -6.16 2.51
C VAL A 126 -7.15 -6.96 2.26
N ARG A 127 -7.30 -8.28 2.19
CA ARG A 127 -6.17 -9.20 2.04
C ARG A 127 -5.50 -9.14 0.67
N PHE A 128 -6.29 -9.11 -0.40
CA PHE A 128 -5.75 -9.21 -1.75
C PHE A 128 -5.35 -7.83 -2.26
N ILE A 129 -4.17 -7.74 -2.89
CA ILE A 129 -3.62 -6.44 -3.31
C ILE A 129 -4.40 -5.80 -4.47
N PRO A 130 -4.83 -6.52 -5.52
CA PRO A 130 -5.65 -5.89 -6.56
C PRO A 130 -6.95 -5.29 -6.03
N PRO A 131 -7.76 -6.00 -5.21
CA PRO A 131 -8.91 -5.39 -4.57
C PRO A 131 -8.57 -4.22 -3.62
N LEU A 132 -7.43 -4.26 -2.92
CA LEU A 132 -6.99 -3.15 -2.06
C LEU A 132 -6.66 -1.90 -2.89
N PHE A 133 -5.92 -2.05 -3.99
CA PHE A 133 -5.65 -0.96 -4.93
C PHE A 133 -6.95 -0.35 -5.46
N ASN A 134 -7.89 -1.21 -5.91
CA ASN A 134 -9.18 -0.77 -6.44
C ASN A 134 -10.01 -0.04 -5.38
N ALA A 135 -9.91 -0.45 -4.11
CA ALA A 135 -10.56 0.21 -3.00
C ALA A 135 -10.10 1.67 -2.88
N PHE A 136 -8.78 1.90 -2.79
CA PHE A 136 -8.20 3.25 -2.77
C PHE A 136 -8.55 4.05 -4.03
N GLU A 137 -8.51 3.42 -5.21
CA GLU A 137 -8.85 4.07 -6.48
C GLU A 137 -10.30 4.54 -6.50
N SER A 138 -11.24 3.67 -6.09
CA SER A 138 -12.68 3.95 -6.09
C SER A 138 -13.08 5.12 -5.20
N VAL A 139 -12.28 5.41 -4.17
CA VAL A 139 -12.50 6.53 -3.25
C VAL A 139 -11.59 7.72 -3.55
N GLY A 140 -10.84 7.73 -4.66
CA GLY A 140 -9.95 8.83 -5.03
C GLY A 140 -8.84 9.07 -4.01
N ARG A 141 -8.25 7.97 -3.52
CA ARG A 141 -7.15 7.93 -2.54
C ARG A 141 -5.91 7.21 -3.11
N ILE A 142 -5.76 7.16 -4.43
CA ILE A 142 -4.47 6.84 -5.04
C ILE A 142 -3.73 8.14 -5.29
N SER A 143 -2.45 8.15 -4.95
CA SER A 143 -1.53 9.29 -5.00
C SER A 143 -0.25 8.90 -5.75
N ALA A 144 0.38 9.88 -6.39
CA ALA A 144 1.72 9.75 -6.95
C ALA A 144 2.80 10.22 -5.96
N VAL A 145 2.43 11.04 -4.97
CA VAL A 145 3.33 11.58 -3.96
C VAL A 145 3.38 10.68 -2.72
N PRO A 146 4.54 10.10 -2.37
CA PRO A 146 4.66 9.34 -1.13
C PRO A 146 4.52 10.26 0.09
N ARG A 147 3.79 9.80 1.12
CA ARG A 147 3.72 10.45 2.43
C ARG A 147 3.83 9.40 3.54
N PRO A 148 4.43 9.73 4.70
CA PRO A 148 4.46 8.82 5.85
C PRO A 148 3.08 8.27 6.19
N GLY A 149 2.99 6.96 6.41
CA GLY A 149 1.74 6.23 6.68
C GLY A 149 0.94 5.81 5.46
N TYR A 150 1.28 6.28 4.25
CA TYR A 150 0.63 5.80 3.03
C TYR A 150 0.99 4.35 2.75
N THR A 151 0.08 3.65 2.07
CA THR A 151 0.34 2.29 1.59
C THR A 151 1.08 2.36 0.26
N VAL A 152 2.36 2.00 0.21
CA VAL A 152 3.06 1.83 -1.08
C VAL A 152 2.55 0.56 -1.76
N ILE A 153 2.24 0.64 -3.05
CA ILE A 153 1.71 -0.48 -3.84
C ILE A 153 2.70 -0.79 -4.96
N TYR A 154 3.27 -1.98 -4.94
CA TYR A 154 4.20 -2.46 -5.96
C TYR A 154 3.50 -3.34 -6.98
N ALA A 155 4.04 -3.36 -8.20
CA ALA A 155 3.75 -4.35 -9.22
C ALA A 155 5.02 -4.65 -10.03
N THR A 156 5.05 -5.75 -10.79
CA THR A 156 6.19 -6.02 -11.70
C THR A 156 6.04 -5.24 -12.99
N ARG A 157 7.17 -4.96 -13.67
CA ARG A 157 7.20 -4.33 -15.00
C ARG A 157 6.34 -5.07 -16.05
N ALA A 158 6.18 -6.40 -15.89
CA ALA A 158 5.36 -7.23 -16.76
C ALA A 158 3.84 -7.16 -16.47
N GLY A 159 3.41 -6.44 -15.42
CA GLY A 159 2.02 -6.16 -15.12
C GLY A 159 1.57 -6.53 -13.69
N LEU A 160 0.26 -6.66 -13.52
CA LEU A 160 -0.47 -6.78 -12.25
C LEU A 160 -0.22 -8.05 -11.40
N TRP A 161 0.44 -9.07 -11.93
CA TRP A 161 0.35 -10.41 -11.34
C TRP A 161 1.16 -10.57 -10.05
N GLU A 162 2.16 -9.73 -9.82
CA GLU A 162 2.98 -9.74 -8.62
C GLU A 162 2.87 -8.42 -7.89
N MET A 163 1.77 -8.24 -7.13
CA MET A 163 1.61 -7.05 -6.30
C MET A 163 1.99 -7.30 -4.83
N HIS A 164 2.84 -6.42 -4.31
CA HIS A 164 3.22 -6.34 -2.90
C HIS A 164 2.81 -4.97 -2.33
N VAL A 165 2.74 -4.85 -1.01
CA VAL A 165 2.45 -3.58 -0.34
C VAL A 165 3.28 -3.40 0.91
N GLY A 166 3.57 -2.15 1.23
CA GLY A 166 4.30 -1.71 2.41
C GLY A 166 3.68 -0.47 3.03
N ILE A 167 4.20 -0.08 4.20
CA ILE A 167 3.92 1.22 4.81
C ILE A 167 5.07 2.15 4.45
N VAL A 168 4.77 3.32 3.88
CA VAL A 168 5.76 4.41 3.74
C VAL A 168 6.10 4.90 5.14
N TYR A 169 7.32 4.69 5.60
CA TYR A 169 7.80 5.14 6.90
C TYR A 169 8.26 6.59 6.84
N SER A 170 9.10 6.92 5.85
CA SER A 170 9.56 8.27 5.58
C SER A 170 9.58 8.53 4.07
N ALA A 171 9.45 9.79 3.68
CA ALA A 171 9.57 10.21 2.28
C ALA A 171 10.18 11.61 2.22
N GLN A 172 11.26 11.76 1.45
CA GLN A 172 12.00 13.03 1.32
C GLN A 172 12.18 13.37 -0.16
N LEU A 173 11.64 14.51 -0.59
CA LEU A 173 11.86 15.03 -1.93
C LEU A 173 13.32 15.46 -2.10
N GLN A 174 13.97 14.90 -3.11
CA GLN A 174 15.34 15.21 -3.48
C GLN A 174 15.38 16.37 -4.49
N ALA A 175 16.55 17.00 -4.63
CA ALA A 175 16.73 18.15 -5.53
C ALA A 175 16.46 17.83 -7.01
N ASP A 176 16.57 16.56 -7.40
CA ASP A 176 16.31 16.08 -8.76
C ASP A 176 14.84 15.67 -9.01
N GLY A 177 13.96 15.90 -8.04
CA GLY A 177 12.53 15.59 -8.14
C GLY A 177 12.15 14.16 -7.76
N ARG A 178 13.12 13.28 -7.46
CA ARG A 178 12.86 11.94 -6.95
C ARG A 178 12.58 11.97 -5.44
N TYR A 179 11.95 10.94 -4.93
CA TYR A 179 11.76 10.75 -3.49
C TYR A 179 12.70 9.68 -2.96
N LEU A 180 13.43 10.00 -1.90
CA LEU A 180 14.06 8.99 -1.05
C LEU A 180 13.00 8.47 -0.09
N ILE A 181 12.67 7.19 -0.17
CA ILE A 181 11.57 6.58 0.57
C ILE A 181 12.09 5.46 1.45
N GLU A 182 11.67 5.47 2.71
CA GLU A 182 11.77 4.32 3.61
C GLU A 182 10.43 3.58 3.69
N THR A 183 10.45 2.24 3.65
CA THR A 183 9.23 1.43 3.75
C THR A 183 9.37 0.27 4.73
N ILE A 184 8.37 0.06 5.58
CA ILE A 184 8.28 -1.12 6.45
C ILE A 184 7.26 -2.09 5.87
N GLU A 185 7.71 -3.30 5.58
CA GLU A 185 6.97 -4.26 4.76
C GLU A 185 6.84 -5.62 5.43
N GLY A 186 5.60 -6.04 5.65
CA GLY A 186 5.29 -7.38 6.14
C GLY A 186 5.37 -8.42 5.03
N ASN A 187 5.62 -9.68 5.41
CA ASN A 187 5.65 -10.84 4.53
C ASN A 187 6.72 -10.82 3.44
N GLN A 188 7.78 -10.04 3.61
CA GLN A 188 8.94 -10.08 2.72
C GLN A 188 9.84 -11.27 3.08
N GLY A 189 9.71 -12.36 2.34
CA GLY A 189 10.37 -13.62 2.68
C GLY A 189 9.89 -14.23 4.00
N ASN A 190 8.60 -14.07 4.32
CA ASN A 190 7.99 -14.43 5.61
C ASN A 190 8.59 -13.70 6.83
N THR A 191 9.09 -12.47 6.66
CA THR A 191 9.53 -11.62 7.77
C THR A 191 9.02 -10.20 7.58
N ILE A 192 9.40 -9.28 8.48
CA ILE A 192 9.23 -7.83 8.30
C ILE A 192 10.57 -7.26 7.87
N ARG A 193 10.56 -6.39 6.86
CA ARG A 193 11.75 -5.75 6.31
C ARG A 193 11.57 -4.24 6.27
N HIS A 194 12.69 -3.54 6.37
CA HIS A 194 12.77 -2.10 6.20
C HIS A 194 13.61 -1.83 4.94
N TYR A 195 13.06 -1.10 3.96
CA TYR A 195 13.75 -0.77 2.72
C TYR A 195 14.00 0.72 2.61
N LEU A 196 15.04 1.08 1.87
CA LEU A 196 15.36 2.44 1.48
C LEU A 196 15.66 2.47 -0.03
N PHE A 197 14.93 3.27 -0.79
CA PHE A 197 15.12 3.39 -2.24
C PHE A 197 14.70 4.76 -2.76
N LEU A 198 15.14 5.09 -3.98
CA LEU A 198 14.71 6.26 -4.72
C LEU A 198 13.52 5.91 -5.60
N TYR A 199 12.51 6.76 -5.59
CA TYR A 199 11.30 6.66 -6.40
C TYR A 199 11.19 7.87 -7.32
N ASP A 200 10.96 7.62 -8.61
CA ASP A 200 10.72 8.66 -9.61
C ASP A 200 9.23 8.67 -10.01
N PRO A 201 8.44 9.68 -9.60
CA PRO A 201 7.02 9.72 -9.94
C PRO A 201 6.76 9.99 -11.43
N HIS A 202 7.75 10.54 -12.16
CA HIS A 202 7.65 10.93 -13.57
C HIS A 202 8.16 9.84 -14.53
N ALA A 203 8.90 8.85 -14.02
CA ALA A 203 9.31 7.71 -14.82
C ALA A 203 8.10 6.85 -15.23
N PRO A 204 7.95 6.47 -16.52
CA PRO A 204 6.94 5.51 -16.95
C PRO A 204 7.13 4.17 -16.23
N PHE A 205 6.03 3.59 -15.73
CA PHE A 205 6.07 2.37 -14.91
C PHE A 205 6.84 1.21 -15.58
N GLN A 206 6.68 1.00 -16.89
CA GLN A 206 7.37 -0.08 -17.61
C GLN A 206 8.89 0.10 -17.70
N GLN A 207 9.38 1.34 -17.61
CA GLN A 207 10.82 1.64 -17.63
C GLN A 207 11.48 1.40 -16.26
N GLY A 208 10.66 1.24 -15.21
CA GLY A 208 11.13 1.17 -13.84
C GLY A 208 11.21 2.56 -13.23
N ASN A 209 10.52 2.74 -12.12
CA ASN A 209 10.49 4.00 -11.37
C ASN A 209 11.10 3.89 -9.96
N MET A 210 11.90 2.83 -9.75
CA MET A 210 12.64 2.60 -8.52
C MET A 210 14.13 2.51 -8.85
N SER A 211 14.96 3.22 -8.10
CA SER A 211 16.41 3.13 -8.13
C SER A 211 16.94 2.77 -6.74
N PHE A 212 17.97 1.95 -6.69
CA PHE A 212 18.55 1.43 -5.45
C PHE A 212 19.83 2.17 -5.11
N LEU A 213 20.13 2.29 -3.82
CA LEU A 213 21.34 2.98 -3.37
C LEU A 213 22.53 2.03 -3.41
N GLU A 214 23.72 2.58 -3.68
CA GLU A 214 24.98 1.82 -3.66
C GLU A 214 25.49 1.62 -2.22
N SER A 215 25.15 2.52 -1.31
CA SER A 215 25.49 2.46 0.10
C SER A 215 24.40 3.10 0.96
N LEU A 216 24.38 2.73 2.24
CA LEU A 216 23.50 3.35 3.23
C LEU A 216 23.94 4.80 3.49
N PRO A 217 23.00 5.74 3.68
CA PRO A 217 23.32 7.06 4.20
C PRO A 217 24.02 6.97 5.56
N GLU A 218 24.85 7.96 5.88
CA GLU A 218 25.50 8.05 7.18
C GLU A 218 24.46 8.09 8.31
N GLY A 219 24.65 7.26 9.35
CA GLY A 219 23.73 7.18 10.49
C GLY A 219 22.45 6.37 10.26
N ALA A 220 22.27 5.78 9.08
CA ALA A 220 21.13 4.91 8.81
C ALA A 220 21.25 3.57 9.56
N ASP A 221 20.10 2.92 9.85
CA ASP A 221 20.07 1.56 10.40
C ASP A 221 20.77 0.59 9.44
N GLU A 222 21.82 -0.10 9.91
CA GLU A 222 22.59 -1.08 9.13
C GLU A 222 21.73 -2.25 8.58
N GLN A 223 20.55 -2.48 9.15
CA GLN A 223 19.62 -3.50 8.71
C GLN A 223 18.69 -3.06 7.56
N LEU A 224 18.71 -1.76 7.19
CA LEU A 224 17.97 -1.24 6.03
C LEU A 224 18.42 -1.92 4.74
N ILE A 225 17.44 -2.34 3.95
CA ILE A 225 17.69 -2.96 2.65
C ILE A 225 17.65 -1.89 1.57
N ILE A 226 18.82 -1.59 1.00
CA ILE A 226 18.97 -0.64 -0.11
C ILE A 226 18.86 -1.27 -1.50
N THR A 227 19.04 -2.59 -1.59
CA THR A 227 18.94 -3.35 -2.85
C THR A 227 18.10 -4.62 -2.62
N PRO A 228 16.84 -4.66 -3.07
CA PRO A 228 15.98 -5.83 -2.91
C PRO A 228 16.44 -6.96 -3.84
N ARG A 229 16.08 -8.20 -3.48
CA ARG A 229 16.36 -9.38 -4.32
C ARG A 229 15.65 -9.33 -5.67
N ASN A 230 14.50 -8.67 -5.75
CA ASN A 230 13.74 -8.52 -6.99
C ASN A 230 13.76 -7.06 -7.43
N THR A 231 14.55 -6.77 -8.45
CA THR A 231 14.73 -5.44 -9.04
C THR A 231 13.72 -5.15 -10.15
N SER A 232 12.84 -6.11 -10.48
CA SER A 232 11.79 -5.94 -11.49
C SER A 232 10.53 -5.26 -10.96
N TRP A 233 10.49 -4.95 -9.67
CA TRP A 233 9.38 -4.24 -9.03
C TRP A 233 9.42 -2.75 -9.34
N CYS A 234 8.22 -2.18 -9.42
CA CYS A 234 7.97 -0.77 -9.65
C CYS A 234 6.85 -0.31 -8.71
N VAL A 235 6.88 0.95 -8.32
CA VAL A 235 5.79 1.57 -7.55
C VAL A 235 4.65 1.87 -8.51
N LYS A 236 3.49 1.26 -8.27
CA LYS A 236 2.25 1.56 -9.00
C LYS A 236 1.59 2.85 -8.51
N GLY A 237 1.73 3.16 -7.22
CA GLY A 237 1.22 4.36 -6.59
C GLY A 237 1.10 4.17 -5.08
N PHE A 238 0.50 5.15 -4.42
CA PHE A 238 0.34 5.17 -2.97
C PHE A 238 -1.13 5.25 -2.58
N GLY A 239 -1.59 4.32 -1.73
CA GLY A 239 -2.87 4.42 -1.05
C GLY A 239 -2.80 5.46 0.06
N ALA A 240 -3.43 6.61 -0.15
CA ALA A 240 -3.50 7.71 0.79
C ALA A 240 -4.40 7.34 1.97
N THR A 241 -3.79 7.07 3.13
CA THR A 241 -4.48 6.68 4.38
C THR A 241 -4.94 7.90 5.19
N TRP A 242 -4.48 9.09 4.82
CA TRP A 242 -4.87 10.37 5.40
C TRP A 242 -4.79 11.48 4.34
N LYS A 243 -5.51 12.58 4.53
CA LYS A 243 -5.49 13.78 3.68
C LYS A 243 -5.42 15.01 4.56
#